data_AF-A0A0L6WJ89-F1
#
_entry.id   AF-A0A0L6WJ89-F1
#
_cell.length_a   1.000
_cell.length_b   1.000
_cell.length_c   1.000
_cell.angle_alpha   90.00
_cell.angle_beta   90.00
_cell.angle_gamma   90.00
#
_symmetry.space_group_name_H-M   'P 1'
#
loop_
_entity.id
_entity.type
_entity.pdbx_description
1 polymer ?
#
loop_
_entity_poly.entity_id
_entity_poly.type
_entity_poly.pdbx_seq_one_letter_code
_entity_poly.pdbx_strand_id
1 'polypeptide(L)' 'KLSVYRTEHDGKLEGHKMEAWLLSQGSEQQFGAPYTSAHIGQVEQMHQTLMGKAQAMWIAVGCPPNMWDDVRFH' A
#
# COMPACT_ATOMS: atom_id res chain seq x y z
N LYS A 1 -7.72 12.63 -19.49
CA LYS A 1 -8.54 11.93 -18.47
C LYS A 1 -7.71 11.93 -17.20
N LEU A 2 -8.10 12.69 -16.18
CA LEU A 2 -7.34 12.78 -14.93
C LEU A 2 -7.51 11.47 -14.14
N SER A 3 -6.40 10.91 -13.67
CA SER A 3 -6.40 9.70 -12.84
C SER A 3 -6.59 10.13 -11.39
N VAL A 4 -7.50 9.48 -10.66
CA VAL A 4 -7.72 9.81 -9.24
C VAL A 4 -6.87 8.88 -8.38
N TYR A 5 -6.00 9.47 -7.55
CA TYR A 5 -5.19 8.76 -6.57
C TYR A 5 -5.83 8.92 -5.19
N ARG A 6 -6.30 7.81 -4.59
CA ARG A 6 -7.00 7.86 -3.29
C ARG A 6 -6.11 7.39 -2.16
N THR A 7 -5.96 8.22 -1.14
CA THR A 7 -5.18 7.92 0.06
C THR A 7 -6.00 8.11 1.32
N GLU A 8 -5.60 7.45 2.40
CA GLU A 8 -6.14 7.75 3.73
C GLU A 8 -5.71 9.15 4.19
N HIS A 9 -6.54 9.75 5.04
CA HIS A 9 -6.26 11.02 5.71
C HIS A 9 -5.56 10.74 7.06
N ASP A 10 -4.38 10.11 7.00
CA ASP A 10 -3.58 9.71 8.15
C ASP A 10 -2.34 10.60 8.37
N GLY A 11 -2.23 11.70 7.62
CA GLY A 11 -1.09 12.63 7.67
C GLY A 11 0.18 12.14 6.99
N LYS A 12 0.32 10.85 6.62
CA LYS A 12 1.58 10.33 6.05
C LYS A 12 1.77 10.71 4.58
N LEU A 13 0.67 10.85 3.85
CA LEU A 13 0.66 11.17 2.42
C LEU A 13 0.11 12.58 2.14
N GLU A 14 0.00 13.42 3.15
CA GLU A 14 -0.52 14.81 3.10
C GLU A 14 0.59 15.85 2.86
N GLY A 15 1.66 15.46 2.15
CA GLY A 15 2.77 16.38 1.86
C GLY A 15 2.55 17.16 0.57
N HIS A 16 2.83 18.48 0.58
CA HIS A 16 2.82 19.32 -0.64
C HIS A 16 3.67 18.77 -1.80
N LYS A 17 4.70 17.97 -1.49
CA LYS A 17 5.53 17.28 -2.49
C LYS A 17 4.78 16.16 -3.22
N MET A 18 3.90 15.45 -2.51
CA MET A 18 3.07 14.37 -3.08
C MET A 18 2.02 14.95 -4.01
N GLU A 19 1.34 16.00 -3.57
CA GLU A 19 0.36 16.74 -4.37
C GLU A 19 1.00 17.31 -5.65
N ALA A 20 2.14 18.00 -5.53
CA ALA A 20 2.85 18.55 -6.68
C ALA A 20 3.33 17.46 -7.67
N TRP A 21 3.77 16.31 -7.14
CA TRP A 21 4.17 15.19 -7.99
C TRP A 21 2.96 14.57 -8.71
N LEU A 22 1.86 14.31 -8.03
CA LEU A 22 0.63 13.78 -8.64
C LEU A 22 0.08 14.71 -9.72
N LEU A 23 0.07 16.02 -9.45
CA LEU A 23 -0.30 17.04 -10.43
C LEU A 23 0.62 16.98 -11.67
N SER A 24 1.93 16.79 -11.49
CA SER A 24 2.87 16.63 -12.61
C SER A 24 2.59 15.39 -13.47
N GLN A 25 1.98 14.36 -12.87
CA GLN A 25 1.61 13.11 -13.54
C GLN A 25 0.16 13.15 -14.09
N GLY A 26 -0.51 14.31 -14.07
CA GLY A 26 -1.90 14.44 -14.51
C GLY A 26 -2.87 13.66 -13.64
N SER A 27 -2.58 13.56 -12.34
CA SER A 27 -3.39 12.86 -11.36
C SER A 27 -3.75 13.79 -10.20
N GLU A 28 -4.93 13.58 -9.62
CA GLU A 28 -5.40 14.34 -8.47
C GLU A 28 -5.46 13.44 -7.24
N GLN A 29 -5.00 13.94 -6.10
CA GLN A 29 -5.08 13.23 -4.83
C GLN A 29 -6.44 13.49 -4.18
N GLN A 30 -7.19 12.43 -3.89
CA GLN A 30 -8.42 12.51 -3.10
C GLN A 30 -8.21 11.80 -1.77
N PHE A 31 -8.46 12.50 -0.68
CA PHE A 31 -8.46 11.89 0.65
C PHE A 31 -9.82 11.22 0.89
N GLY A 32 -9.80 9.92 1.13
CA GLY A 32 -10.98 9.21 1.61
C GLY A 32 -11.28 9.61 3.05
N ALA A 33 -12.54 9.46 3.49
CA ALA A 33 -12.84 9.57 4.92
C ALA A 33 -11.94 8.59 5.69
N PRO A 34 -11.36 9.00 6.84
CA PRO A 34 -10.59 8.10 7.66
C PRO A 34 -11.42 6.83 7.90
N TYR A 35 -10.82 5.65 7.68
CA TYR A 35 -11.47 4.35 7.86
C TYR A 35 -12.61 4.02 6.88
N THR A 36 -12.52 4.42 5.60
CA THR A 36 -13.45 3.89 4.59
C THR A 36 -13.09 2.43 4.25
N SER A 37 -13.63 1.48 5.03
CA SER A 37 -13.23 0.06 5.06
C SER A 37 -13.27 -0.68 3.71
N ALA A 38 -14.07 -0.22 2.75
CA ALA A 38 -14.22 -0.89 1.46
C ALA A 38 -13.00 -0.74 0.53
N HIS A 39 -12.37 0.45 0.48
CA HIS A 39 -11.17 0.67 -0.33
C HIS A 39 -9.93 0.10 0.36
N ILE A 40 -9.84 0.31 1.67
CA ILE A 40 -8.80 -0.27 2.53
C ILE A 40 -8.88 -1.80 2.43
N GLY A 41 -10.07 -2.38 2.46
CA GLY A 41 -10.26 -3.82 2.32
C GLY A 41 -9.67 -4.40 1.03
N GLN A 42 -9.75 -3.68 -0.10
CA GLN A 42 -9.11 -4.13 -1.35
C GLN A 42 -7.59 -4.02 -1.28
N VAL A 43 -7.06 -2.92 -0.73
CA VAL A 43 -5.61 -2.73 -0.55
C VAL A 43 -5.04 -3.77 0.41
N GLU A 44 -5.69 -3.97 1.55
CA GLU A 44 -5.34 -5.00 2.55
C GLU A 44 -5.43 -6.41 1.96
N GLN A 45 -6.47 -6.71 1.17
CA GLN A 45 -6.58 -8.01 0.50
C GLN A 45 -5.42 -8.24 -0.48
N MET A 46 -5.05 -7.23 -1.26
CA MET A 46 -3.89 -7.31 -2.15
C MET A 46 -2.58 -7.45 -1.37
N HIS A 47 -2.41 -6.68 -0.30
CA HIS A 47 -1.26 -6.75 0.60
C HIS A 47 -1.10 -8.17 1.17
N GLN A 48 -2.16 -8.74 1.74
CA GLN A 48 -2.15 -10.12 2.26
C GLN A 48 -1.86 -11.15 1.18
N THR A 49 -2.39 -10.95 -0.04
CA THR A 49 -2.13 -11.85 -1.17
C THR A 49 -0.66 -11.82 -1.59
N LEU A 50 -0.06 -10.62 -1.67
CA LEU A 50 1.36 -10.45 -1.99
C LEU A 50 2.25 -11.08 -0.91
N MET A 51 1.93 -10.82 0.36
CA MET A 51 2.64 -11.40 1.49
C MET A 51 2.54 -12.92 1.52
N GLY A 52 1.35 -13.49 1.29
CA GLY A 52 1.17 -14.94 1.20
C GLY A 52 1.97 -15.57 0.06
N LYS A 53 2.06 -14.92 -1.10
CA LYS A 53 2.88 -15.40 -2.23
C LYS A 53 4.37 -15.35 -1.91
N ALA A 54 4.85 -14.24 -1.35
CA ALA A 54 6.25 -14.10 -0.95
C ALA A 54 6.62 -15.15 0.10
N GLN A 55 5.75 -15.38 1.09
CA GLN A 55 5.94 -16.44 2.08
C GLN A 55 6.02 -17.84 1.44
N ALA A 56 5.15 -18.14 0.47
CA ALA A 56 5.17 -19.43 -0.22
C ALA A 56 6.46 -19.65 -1.04
N MET A 57 6.93 -18.61 -1.75
CA MET A 57 8.22 -18.65 -2.46
C MET A 57 9.38 -18.87 -1.50
N TRP A 58 9.30 -18.27 -0.32
CA TRP A 58 10.36 -18.33 0.68
C TRP A 58 10.45 -19.71 1.36
N ILE A 59 9.31 -20.33 1.62
CA ILE A 59 9.23 -21.73 2.06
C ILE A 59 9.79 -22.66 0.97
N ALA A 60 9.47 -22.39 -0.31
CA ALA A 60 9.93 -23.22 -1.42
C ALA A 60 11.46 -23.22 -1.61
N VAL A 61 12.14 -22.12 -1.23
CA VAL A 61 13.61 -22.03 -1.24
C VAL A 61 14.26 -22.54 0.06
N GLY A 62 13.48 -23.09 0.99
CA GLY A 62 13.97 -23.72 2.22
C GLY A 62 14.49 -22.74 3.27
N CYS A 63 14.08 -21.47 3.21
CA CYS A 63 14.52 -20.48 4.18
C CYS A 63 13.69 -20.58 5.47
N PRO A 64 14.31 -20.40 6.65
CA PRO A 64 13.61 -20.60 7.91
C PRO A 64 12.55 -19.50 8.16
N PRO A 65 11.38 -19.86 8.73
CA PRO A 65 10.27 -18.92 8.93
C PRO A 65 10.58 -17.74 9.88
N ASN A 66 11.59 -17.89 10.74
CA ASN A 66 11.98 -16.86 11.72
C ASN A 66 12.62 -15.61 11.08
N MET A 67 13.00 -15.64 9.80
CA MET A 67 13.41 -14.45 9.06
C MET A 67 12.22 -13.66 8.48
N TRP A 68 11.02 -14.24 8.42
CA TRP A 68 9.85 -13.60 7.82
C TRP A 68 9.39 -12.37 8.62
N ASP A 69 9.48 -12.44 9.95
CA ASP A 69 9.04 -11.35 10.83
C ASP A 69 9.89 -10.09 10.67
N ASP A 70 11.17 -10.20 10.30
CA ASP A 70 12.04 -9.04 10.04
C ASP A 70 11.65 -8.30 8.74
N VAL A 71 11.17 -9.01 7.72
CA VAL A 71 10.83 -8.46 6.39
C VAL A 71 9.42 -7.86 6.35
N ARG A 72 8.54 -8.26 7.27
CA ARG A 72 7.16 -7.76 7.33
C ARG A 72 7.04 -6.35 7.92
N PHE A 73 8.03 -5.89 8.70
CA PHE A 73 7.96 -4.63 9.46
C PHE A 73 9.00 -3.57 9.08
N HIS A 74 9.78 -3.78 8.02
CA HIS A 74 10.70 -2.80 7.44
C HIS A 74 10.23 -2.39 6.03
#